data_AF-A0A9D1A874-F1
#
_entry.id   AF-A0A9D1A874-F1
#
_cell.length_a   1.000
_cell.length_b   1.000
_cell.length_c   1.000
_cell.angle_alpha   90.00
_cell.angle_beta   90.00
_cell.angle_gamma   90.00
#
_symmetry.space_group_name_H-M   'P 1'
#
loop_
_entity.id
_entity.type
_entity.pdbx_description
1 polymer ?
#
loop_
_entity_poly.entity_id
_entity_poly.type
_entity_poly.pdbx_seq_one_letter_code
_entity_poly.pdbx_strand_id
1 'polypeptide(L)' 'GFHSLRLGNTVGIHEVLLSTGTETITLKHEAYDRMLFAQGALRAAEYLVGKRAGFYNMDTMLGGKE' A
#
# COMPACT_ATOMS: atom_id res chain seq x y z
N GLY A 1 -4.38 17.77 -5.89
CA GLY A 1 -3.11 18.12 -6.55
C GLY A 1 -2.08 17.05 -6.25
N PHE A 2 -1.00 16.98 -7.02
CA PHE A 2 0.11 16.06 -6.75
C PHE A 2 1.38 16.85 -6.51
N HIS A 3 2.10 16.49 -5.46
CA HIS A 3 3.41 17.03 -5.14
C HIS A 3 4.36 15.86 -4.95
N SER A 4 5.56 15.96 -5.51
CA SER A 4 6.52 14.87 -5.52
C SER A 4 7.89 15.38 -5.11
N LEU A 5 8.40 14.87 -4.00
CA LEU A 5 9.73 15.18 -3.51
C LEU A 5 10.71 14.07 -3.88
N ARG A 6 11.98 14.43 -4.06
CA ARG A 6 13.10 13.50 -4.19
C ARG A 6 14.06 13.78 -3.04
N LEU A 7 14.18 12.82 -2.13
CA LEU A 7 14.90 12.99 -0.86
C LEU A 7 15.80 11.79 -0.62
N GLY A 8 17.10 11.99 -0.82
CA GLY A 8 18.17 11.05 -0.45
C GLY A 8 17.81 9.57 -0.60
N ASN A 9 17.90 8.85 0.51
CA ASN A 9 17.71 7.40 0.59
C ASN A 9 16.26 6.99 0.96
N THR A 10 15.30 7.91 0.92
CA THR A 10 13.92 7.60 1.27
C THR A 10 13.35 6.56 0.32
N VAL A 11 12.89 5.43 0.86
CA VAL A 11 12.30 4.33 0.07
C VAL A 11 10.98 4.76 -0.53
N GLY A 12 10.10 5.36 0.28
CA GLY A 12 8.84 5.94 -0.19
C GLY A 12 7.97 6.46 0.94
N ILE A 13 7.45 7.67 0.76
CA ILE A 13 6.43 8.27 1.62
C ILE A 13 5.29 8.70 0.70
N HIS A 14 4.08 8.24 1.00
CA HIS A 14 2.86 8.65 0.32
C HIS A 14 1.89 9.24 1.34
N GLU A 15 1.45 10.46 1.07
CA GLU A 15 0.53 11.19 1.92
C GLU A 15 -0.66 11.67 1.10
N VAL A 16 -1.86 11.42 1.62
CA VAL A 16 -3.12 11.94 1.09
C VAL A 16 -3.71 12.86 2.14
N LEU A 17 -3.90 14.12 1.77
CA LEU A 17 -4.49 15.14 2.63
C LEU A 17 -5.89 15.44 2.12
N LEU A 18 -6.89 15.31 3.00
CA LEU A 18 -8.26 15.76 2.79
C LEU A 18 -8.48 16.95 3.71
N SER A 19 -8.57 18.15 3.14
CA SER A 19 -8.65 19.39 3.92
C SER A 19 -9.93 20.14 3.59
N THR A 20 -10.57 20.68 4.62
CA THR A 20 -11.72 21.59 4.56
C THR A 20 -11.33 22.91 5.24
N GLY A 21 -12.25 23.88 5.28
CA GLY A 21 -12.02 25.15 5.99
C GLY A 21 -11.86 25.00 7.52
N THR A 22 -12.20 23.84 8.08
CA THR A 22 -12.25 23.63 9.54
C THR A 22 -11.42 22.46 10.02
N GLU A 23 -11.09 21.51 9.15
CA GLU A 23 -10.33 20.31 9.54
C GLU A 23 -9.44 19.79 8.41
N THR A 24 -8.50 18.92 8.77
CA THR A 24 -7.69 18.18 7.81
C THR A 24 -7.45 16.77 8.31
N ILE A 25 -7.73 15.81 7.45
CA ILE A 25 -7.42 14.39 7.65
C ILE A 25 -6.23 14.04 6.76
N THR A 26 -5.23 13.38 7.35
CA THR A 26 -4.03 12.92 6.64
C THR A 26 -3.94 11.40 6.73
N LEU A 27 -3.84 10.74 5.58
CA LEU A 27 -3.46 9.34 5.47
C LEU A 27 -2.03 9.25 4.99
N LYS A 28 -1.16 8.64 5.78
CA LYS A 28 0.27 8.50 5.50
C LYS A 28 0.68 7.03 5.47
N HIS A 29 1.38 6.63 4.41
CA HIS A 29 2.14 5.39 4.35
C HIS A 29 3.61 5.70 4.14
N GLU A 30 4.45 5.21 5.05
CA GLU A 30 5.90 5.37 5.02
C GLU A 30 6.57 4.01 5.02
N ALA A 31 7.34 3.74 3.97
CA ALA A 31 8.13 2.54 3.84
C ALA A 31 9.56 2.82 4.35
N TYR A 32 9.96 2.14 5.42
CA TYR A 32 11.33 2.22 5.95
C TYR A 32 12.31 1.30 5.21
N ASP A 33 11.82 0.15 4.74
CA ASP A 33 12.61 -0.87 4.05
C ASP A 33 11.75 -1.56 2.98
N ARG A 34 12.39 -1.97 1.87
CA ARG A 34 11.75 -2.75 0.80
C ARG A 34 11.37 -4.17 1.24
N MET A 35 11.91 -4.67 2.36
CA MET A 35 11.54 -5.96 2.94
C MET A 35 10.04 -6.10 3.21
N LEU A 36 9.32 -5.00 3.44
CA LEU A 36 7.86 -5.04 3.63
C LEU A 36 7.12 -5.61 2.40
N PHE A 37 7.61 -5.30 1.20
CA PHE A 37 7.01 -5.78 -0.05
C PHE A 37 7.27 -7.28 -0.23
N ALA A 38 8.47 -7.74 0.13
CA ALA A 38 8.81 -9.17 0.10
C ALA A 38 7.94 -9.97 1.08
N GLN A 39 7.71 -9.45 2.29
CA GLN A 39 6.79 -10.08 3.26
C GLN A 39 5.35 -10.15 2.72
N GLY A 40 4.88 -9.10 2.05
CA GLY A 40 3.58 -9.11 1.37
C GLY A 40 3.48 -10.18 0.28
N ALA A 41 4.53 -10.34 -0.53
CA ALA A 41 4.59 -11.36 -1.57
C ALA A 41 4.59 -12.80 -1.01
N LEU A 42 5.30 -13.04 0.11
CA LEU A 42 5.27 -14.34 0.78
C LEU A 42 3.87 -14.67 1.33
N ARG A 43 3.20 -13.70 1.95
CA ARG A 43 1.80 -13.86 2.39
C ARG A 43 0.85 -14.12 1.23
N ALA A 44 1.06 -13.47 0.08
CA ALA A 44 0.29 -13.73 -1.12
C ALA A 44 0.52 -15.17 -1.64
N ALA A 45 1.76 -15.67 -1.60
CA ALA A 45 2.06 -17.04 -1.96
C ALA A 45 1.35 -18.05 -1.04
N GLU A 46 1.36 -17.83 0.27
CA GLU A 46 0.62 -18.63 1.24
C GLU A 46 -0.90 -18.58 1.00
N TYR A 47 -1.45 -17.40 0.73
CA TYR A 47 -2.87 -17.21 0.42
C TYR A 47 -3.33 -17.98 -0.83
N LEU A 48 -2.45 -18.15 -1.82
CA LEU A 48 -2.77 -18.82 -3.08
C LEU A 48 -2.82 -20.34 -3.00
N VAL A 49 -2.29 -20.95 -1.94
CA VAL A 49 -2.30 -22.41 -1.76
C VAL A 49 -3.74 -22.94 -1.78
N GLY A 50 -4.03 -23.84 -2.74
CA GLY A 50 -5.35 -24.46 -2.89
C GLY A 50 -6.43 -23.58 -3.55
N LYS A 51 -6.09 -22.35 -3.99
CA LYS A 51 -7.02 -21.52 -4.77
C LYS A 51 -7.10 -21.97 -6.23
N ARG A 52 -8.28 -21.78 -6.83
CA ARG A 52 -8.48 -21.99 -8.26
C ARG A 52 -7.63 -21.03 -9.09
N ALA A 53 -7.37 -21.39 -10.35
CA ALA A 53 -6.77 -20.46 -11.30
C ALA A 53 -7.66 -19.21 -11.44
N GLY A 54 -7.01 -18.04 -11.45
CA GLY A 54 -7.67 -16.75 -11.51
C GLY A 54 -6.67 -15.60 -11.37
N PHE A 55 -7.14 -14.37 -11.55
CA PHE A 55 -6.36 -13.17 -11.31
C PHE A 55 -6.65 -12.65 -9.89
N TYR A 56 -5.61 -12.57 -9.07
CA TYR A 56 -5.70 -12.11 -7.68
C TYR A 56 -4.84 -10.86 -7.50
N ASN A 57 -5.28 -9.98 -6.62
CA ASN A 57 -4.55 -8.79 -6.20
C ASN A 57 -4.56 -8.65 -4.67
N MET A 58 -3.91 -7.61 -4.14
CA MET A 58 -3.87 -7.38 -2.70
C MET A 58 -5.26 -7.13 -2.09
N ASP A 59 -6.19 -6.52 -2.83
CA ASP A 59 -7.56 -6.27 -2.35
C ASP A 59 -8.31 -7.58 -2.12
N THR A 60 -8.27 -8.50 -3.08
CA THR A 60 -8.86 -9.86 -2.96
C THR A 60 -8.22 -10.68 -1.84
N MET A 61 -6.96 -10.41 -1.51
CA MET A 61 -6.25 -11.05 -0.40
C MET A 61 -6.65 -10.45 0.96
N LEU A 62 -6.82 -9.13 1.03
CA LEU A 62 -7.08 -8.39 2.27
C LEU A 62 -8.57 -8.23 2.59
N GLY A 63 -9.46 -8.80 1.78
CA GLY A 63 -10.92 -8.72 1.98
C GLY A 63 -11.53 -7.38 1.54
N GLY A 64 -10.84 -6.64 0.67
CA GLY A 64 -11.42 -5.50 -0.03
C GLY A 64 -12.54 -5.94 -0.98
N LYS A 65 -13.48 -5.04 -1.26
CA LYS A 65 -14.54 -5.29 -2.25
C LYS A 65 -13.95 -5.16 -3.66
N GLU A 66 -14.19 -6.16 -4.51
CA GLU A 66 -13.97 -6.08 -5.98
C GLU A 66 -14.96 -5.10 -6.64
#